data_AF-A0A6P4FLA0-F1
#
_entry.id   AF-A0A6P4FLA0-F1
#
_cell.length_a   1.000
_cell.length_b   1.000
_cell.length_c   1.000
_cell.angle_alpha   90.00
_cell.angle_beta   90.00
_cell.angle_gamma   90.00
#
_symmetry.space_group_name_H-M   'P 1'
#
loop_
_entity.id
_entity.type
_entity.pdbx_description
1 polymer ?
#
loop_
_entity_poly.entity_id
_entity_poly.type
_entity_poly.pdbx_seq_one_letter_code
_entity_poly.pdbx_strand_id
1 'polypeptide(L)'
;ALKDCDWSLLADVRSKYGNDKVDEYLAERLTLYPTKKFEDNNAAWSTFMTIFGLLDGLVMYAPVWADYYYSALEEFYEDGVLYLEFRSLVPTLYDLDGTEFTPMDTVRIYVETLEKFKEAHPDFIGSRMIYAPIRNTNSEGVNAYIKTLKEIKEKYPDFVAGFDLVGQEEMGRPLRDYIDELLSIPEDIDFYFHAGETNWFGSTVDENLIDAI
;
A
#
# COMPACT_ATOMS: atom_id res chain seq x y z
N ALA A 1 -9.46 8.75 -15.90
CA ALA A 1 -8.64 9.58 -16.82
C ALA A 1 -9.15 11.02 -16.82
N LEU A 2 -8.25 12.00 -16.65
CA LEU A 2 -8.58 13.42 -16.81
C LEU A 2 -8.98 13.68 -18.27
N LYS A 3 -10.05 14.45 -18.50
CA LYS A 3 -10.68 14.61 -19.83
C LYS A 3 -9.83 15.35 -20.88
N ASP A 4 -8.74 16.00 -20.47
CA ASP A 4 -7.93 16.89 -21.32
C ASP A 4 -6.42 16.61 -21.15
N CYS A 5 -5.99 15.35 -21.31
CA CYS A 5 -4.57 15.00 -21.24
C CYS A 5 -4.15 14.12 -22.43
N ASP A 6 -3.06 14.50 -23.09
CA ASP A 6 -2.42 13.71 -24.15
C ASP A 6 -1.38 12.76 -23.53
N TRP A 7 -1.58 11.45 -23.69
CA TRP A 7 -0.60 10.44 -23.30
C TRP A 7 0.51 10.34 -24.36
N SER A 8 1.76 10.30 -23.91
CA SER A 8 2.95 10.11 -24.77
C SER A 8 3.74 8.90 -24.32
N LEU A 9 4.29 8.13 -25.27
CA LEU A 9 5.17 7.02 -24.93
C LEU A 9 6.45 7.55 -24.27
N LEU A 10 6.90 6.89 -23.20
CA LEU A 10 8.15 7.26 -22.53
C LEU A 10 9.36 7.19 -23.47
N ALA A 11 9.33 6.31 -24.48
CA ALA A 11 10.34 6.23 -25.54
C ALA A 11 10.43 7.51 -26.39
N ASP A 12 9.30 8.16 -26.68
CA ASP A 12 9.26 9.42 -27.44
C ASP A 12 9.78 10.57 -26.57
N VAL A 13 9.40 10.58 -25.29
CA VAL A 13 9.90 11.54 -24.30
C VAL A 13 11.42 11.41 -24.16
N ARG A 14 11.94 10.19 -24.03
CA ARG A 14 13.38 9.89 -23.99
C ARG A 14 14.10 10.30 -25.28
N SER A 15 13.51 10.03 -26.45
CA SER A 15 14.07 10.44 -27.75
C SER A 15 14.15 11.97 -27.88
N LYS A 16 13.18 12.70 -27.31
CA LYS A 16 13.12 14.16 -27.36
C LYS A 16 14.04 14.85 -26.36
N TYR A 17 14.12 14.35 -25.13
CA TYR A 17 14.81 15.05 -24.03
C TYR A 17 16.13 14.38 -23.59
N GLY A 18 16.40 13.14 -24.03
CA GLY A 18 17.57 12.34 -23.65
C GLY A 18 17.31 11.47 -22.41
N ASN A 19 17.85 10.24 -22.41
CA ASN A 19 17.62 9.25 -21.35
C ASN A 19 18.00 9.77 -19.96
N ASP A 20 19.25 10.22 -19.78
CA ASP A 20 19.77 10.62 -18.47
C ASP A 20 18.93 11.73 -17.82
N LYS A 21 18.46 12.70 -18.61
CA LYS A 21 17.63 13.80 -18.10
C LYS A 21 16.23 13.34 -17.71
N VAL A 22 15.66 12.40 -18.46
CA VAL A 22 14.35 11.83 -18.14
C VAL A 22 14.46 10.97 -16.87
N ASP A 23 15.50 10.17 -16.75
CA ASP A 23 15.72 9.29 -15.61
C ASP A 23 15.99 10.10 -14.33
N GLU A 24 16.83 11.14 -14.40
CA GLU A 24 17.05 12.08 -13.29
C GLU A 24 15.72 12.77 -12.87
N TYR A 25 14.95 13.26 -13.85
CA TYR A 25 13.66 13.91 -13.60
C TYR A 25 12.66 12.99 -12.87
N LEU A 26 12.61 11.72 -13.26
CA LEU A 26 11.73 10.72 -12.63
C LEU A 26 12.25 10.33 -11.24
N ALA A 27 13.54 10.07 -11.09
CA ALA A 27 14.16 9.66 -9.83
C ALA A 27 13.87 10.69 -8.71
N GLU A 28 14.02 11.99 -8.99
CA GLU A 28 13.72 13.07 -8.04
C GLU A 28 12.24 13.14 -7.58
N ARG A 29 11.33 12.52 -8.34
CA ARG A 29 9.88 12.52 -8.08
C ARG A 29 9.38 11.22 -7.47
N LEU A 30 10.25 10.22 -7.36
CA LEU A 30 9.97 8.94 -6.71
C LEU A 30 10.46 8.89 -5.26
N THR A 31 11.01 10.00 -4.74
CA THR A 31 11.56 10.07 -3.39
C THR A 31 11.39 11.44 -2.74
N LEU A 32 11.46 11.48 -1.41
CA LEU A 32 11.59 12.70 -0.61
C LEU A 32 13.06 13.12 -0.38
N TYR A 33 14.02 12.28 -0.78
CA TYR A 33 15.47 12.47 -0.59
C TYR A 33 16.10 13.44 -1.63
N PRO A 34 17.22 14.15 -1.33
CA PRO A 34 17.79 14.39 -0.01
C PRO A 34 17.05 15.53 0.69
N THR A 35 15.99 15.20 1.41
CA THR A 35 15.23 16.08 2.32
C THR A 35 14.82 17.42 1.72
N LYS A 36 13.65 17.44 1.05
CA LYS A 36 12.90 18.67 0.88
C LYS A 36 12.48 19.20 2.26
N LYS A 37 12.79 20.45 2.56
CA LYS A 37 12.24 21.12 3.75
C LYS A 37 10.80 21.50 3.46
N PHE A 38 9.89 20.99 4.27
CA PHE A 38 8.47 21.34 4.22
C PHE A 38 8.15 22.43 5.23
N GLU A 39 7.11 23.23 4.93
CA GLU A 39 6.61 24.27 5.83
C GLU A 39 5.97 23.66 7.08
N ASP A 40 5.16 22.61 6.88
CA ASP A 40 4.48 21.85 7.91
C ASP A 40 4.29 20.37 7.51
N ASN A 41 3.66 19.59 8.38
CA ASN A 41 3.36 18.18 8.14
C ASN A 41 2.42 17.97 6.94
N ASN A 42 1.47 18.90 6.70
CA ASN A 42 0.52 18.78 5.60
C ASN A 42 1.19 18.94 4.24
N ALA A 43 2.16 19.86 4.12
CA ALA A 43 2.97 20.01 2.92
C ALA A 43 3.84 18.77 2.65
N ALA A 44 4.38 18.17 3.71
CA ALA A 44 5.12 16.91 3.62
C ALA A 44 4.22 15.75 3.14
N TRP A 45 3.07 15.56 3.78
CA TRP A 45 2.07 14.55 3.40
C TRP A 45 1.56 14.74 1.97
N SER A 46 1.25 15.98 1.58
CA SER A 46 0.82 16.28 0.21
C SER A 46 1.87 15.85 -0.81
N THR A 47 3.14 16.17 -0.58
CA THR A 47 4.24 15.74 -1.45
C THR A 47 4.41 14.23 -1.45
N PHE A 48 4.33 13.59 -0.28
CA PHE A 48 4.40 12.13 -0.15
C PHE A 48 3.30 11.42 -0.94
N MET A 49 2.06 11.91 -0.88
CA MET A 49 0.94 11.36 -1.66
C MET A 49 1.12 11.53 -3.18
N THR A 50 1.81 12.59 -3.64
CA THR A 50 2.12 12.72 -5.07
C THR A 50 3.07 11.64 -5.58
N ILE A 51 3.96 11.13 -4.72
CA ILE A 51 4.87 10.03 -5.06
C ILE A 51 4.06 8.75 -5.28
N PHE A 52 3.13 8.41 -4.37
CA PHE A 52 2.24 7.27 -4.55
C PHE A 52 1.39 7.40 -5.81
N GLY A 53 0.81 8.58 -6.08
CA GLY A 53 0.04 8.77 -7.31
C GLY A 53 0.85 8.54 -8.60
N LEU A 54 2.17 8.82 -8.58
CA LEU A 54 3.07 8.46 -9.69
C LEU A 54 3.36 6.95 -9.72
N LEU A 55 3.65 6.35 -8.56
CA LEU A 55 3.93 4.92 -8.43
C LEU A 55 2.73 4.08 -8.88
N ASP A 56 1.52 4.44 -8.48
CA ASP A 56 0.28 3.74 -8.84
C ASP A 56 0.18 3.50 -10.35
N GLY A 57 0.44 4.54 -11.15
CA GLY A 57 0.42 4.47 -12.61
C GLY A 57 1.57 3.66 -13.24
N LEU A 58 2.59 3.30 -12.47
CA LEU A 58 3.72 2.47 -12.91
C LEU A 58 3.56 1.01 -12.44
N VAL A 59 3.24 0.80 -11.17
CA VAL A 59 3.28 -0.52 -10.55
C VAL A 59 1.96 -1.27 -10.61
N MET A 60 0.80 -0.58 -10.73
CA MET A 60 -0.50 -1.26 -10.77
C MET A 60 -0.82 -1.93 -12.11
N TYR A 61 0.09 -1.88 -13.08
CA TYR A 61 0.06 -2.78 -14.24
C TYR A 61 0.38 -4.21 -13.77
N ALA A 62 -0.56 -5.14 -13.94
CA ALA A 62 -0.53 -6.43 -13.25
C ALA A 62 0.78 -7.24 -13.40
N PRO A 63 1.45 -7.28 -14.57
CA PRO A 63 2.76 -7.91 -14.71
C PRO A 63 3.87 -7.22 -13.90
N VAL A 64 3.86 -5.89 -13.80
CA VAL A 64 4.85 -5.15 -13.00
C VAL A 64 4.58 -5.31 -11.51
N TRP A 65 3.33 -5.51 -11.08
CA TRP A 65 3.03 -5.74 -9.66
C TRP A 65 3.71 -6.98 -9.08
N ALA A 66 3.77 -8.06 -9.87
CA ALA A 66 4.48 -9.29 -9.48
C ALA A 66 5.98 -9.05 -9.36
N ASP A 67 6.58 -8.38 -10.37
CA ASP A 67 8.01 -8.04 -10.38
C ASP A 67 8.37 -7.10 -9.23
N TYR A 68 7.50 -6.12 -8.93
CA TYR A 68 7.67 -5.17 -7.84
C TYR A 68 7.73 -5.87 -6.48
N TYR A 69 6.79 -6.78 -6.22
CA TYR A 69 6.79 -7.54 -4.98
C TYR A 69 7.97 -8.51 -4.89
N TYR A 70 8.32 -9.21 -5.98
CA TYR A 70 9.50 -10.08 -6.00
C TYR A 70 10.78 -9.30 -5.73
N SER A 71 10.97 -8.14 -6.38
CA SER A 71 12.15 -7.28 -6.17
C SER A 71 12.21 -6.76 -4.74
N ALA A 72 11.07 -6.40 -4.14
CA ALA A 72 11.04 -6.00 -2.72
C ALA A 72 11.50 -7.14 -1.80
N LEU A 73 11.05 -8.38 -2.05
CA LEU A 73 11.51 -9.54 -1.28
C LEU A 73 13.02 -9.79 -1.48
N GLU A 74 13.52 -9.65 -2.71
CA GLU A 74 14.94 -9.79 -3.04
C GLU A 74 15.79 -8.75 -2.29
N GLU A 75 15.40 -7.47 -2.32
CA GLU A 75 16.08 -6.40 -1.59
C GLU A 75 16.14 -6.66 -0.07
N PHE A 76 15.02 -7.07 0.54
CA PHE A 76 15.01 -7.42 1.97
C PHE A 76 15.88 -8.64 2.28
N TYR A 77 15.83 -9.66 1.43
CA TYR A 77 16.63 -10.88 1.60
C TYR A 77 18.13 -10.59 1.46
N GLU A 78 18.54 -9.75 0.50
CA GLU A 78 19.93 -9.30 0.34
C GLU A 78 20.43 -8.49 1.55
N ASP A 79 19.54 -7.80 2.26
CA ASP A 79 19.82 -7.11 3.53
C ASP A 79 19.75 -8.04 4.77
N GLY A 80 19.55 -9.34 4.57
CA GLY A 80 19.52 -10.35 5.63
C GLY A 80 18.19 -10.46 6.38
N VAL A 81 17.11 -9.87 5.86
CA VAL A 81 15.75 -10.02 6.40
C VAL A 81 15.10 -11.26 5.81
N LEU A 82 14.77 -12.22 6.67
CA LEU A 82 14.20 -13.51 6.26
C LEU A 82 12.69 -13.63 6.42
N TYR A 83 12.03 -12.63 7.04
CA TYR A 83 10.59 -12.61 7.26
C TYR A 83 10.05 -11.18 7.15
N LEU A 84 8.92 -11.02 6.47
CA LEU A 84 8.28 -9.71 6.27
C LEU A 84 6.78 -9.78 6.60
N GLU A 85 6.30 -8.83 7.41
CA GLU A 85 4.89 -8.47 7.43
C GLU A 85 4.73 -7.10 6.80
N PHE A 86 3.95 -7.02 5.71
CA PHE A 86 3.77 -5.78 4.97
C PHE A 86 2.30 -5.37 4.91
N ARG A 87 2.06 -4.06 4.94
CA ARG A 87 0.74 -3.47 4.78
C ARG A 87 0.42 -3.30 3.30
N SER A 88 -0.77 -3.71 2.88
CA SER A 88 -1.22 -3.50 1.50
C SER A 88 -2.64 -2.97 1.43
N LEU A 89 -2.87 -2.01 0.54
CA LEU A 89 -4.22 -1.55 0.17
C LEU A 89 -4.98 -2.60 -0.64
N VAL A 90 -4.28 -3.59 -1.21
CA VAL A 90 -4.80 -4.53 -2.22
C VAL A 90 -5.46 -3.75 -3.38
N PRO A 91 -4.67 -2.99 -4.15
CA PRO A 91 -5.22 -2.12 -5.19
C PRO A 91 -5.86 -2.93 -6.34
N THR A 92 -6.74 -2.26 -7.07
CA THR A 92 -7.24 -2.71 -8.38
C THR A 92 -6.11 -2.58 -9.40
N LEU A 93 -5.64 -3.71 -9.91
CA LEU A 93 -4.63 -3.74 -10.97
C LEU A 93 -5.29 -3.64 -12.35
N TYR A 94 -4.50 -3.34 -13.37
CA TYR A 94 -4.97 -3.26 -14.76
C TYR A 94 -4.02 -3.94 -15.76
N ASP A 95 -4.51 -4.17 -16.98
CA ASP A 95 -3.70 -4.56 -18.16
C ASP A 95 -3.79 -3.53 -19.31
N LEU A 96 -3.06 -3.79 -20.39
CA LEU A 96 -3.04 -2.91 -21.57
C LEU A 96 -4.32 -2.94 -22.40
N ASP A 97 -5.19 -3.94 -22.20
CA ASP A 97 -6.50 -4.05 -22.83
C ASP A 97 -7.59 -3.28 -22.04
N GLY A 98 -7.23 -2.74 -20.87
CA GLY A 98 -8.12 -1.98 -20.00
C GLY A 98 -8.96 -2.85 -19.06
N THR A 99 -8.58 -4.12 -18.87
CA THR A 99 -9.20 -4.99 -17.86
C THR A 99 -8.85 -4.48 -16.46
N GLU A 100 -9.85 -4.35 -15.59
CA GLU A 100 -9.64 -4.11 -14.16
C GLU A 100 -9.73 -5.43 -13.40
N PHE A 101 -8.72 -5.72 -12.57
CA PHE A 101 -8.64 -6.94 -11.78
C PHE A 101 -9.29 -6.78 -10.41
N THR A 102 -9.77 -7.88 -9.85
CA THR A 102 -10.38 -7.88 -8.51
C THR A 102 -9.31 -7.84 -7.41
N PRO A 103 -9.66 -7.42 -6.17
CA PRO A 103 -8.74 -7.52 -5.03
C PRO A 103 -8.18 -8.94 -4.83
N MET A 104 -8.99 -9.97 -5.11
CA MET A 104 -8.56 -11.36 -5.01
C MET A 104 -7.53 -11.77 -6.07
N ASP A 105 -7.53 -11.13 -7.23
CA ASP A 105 -6.49 -11.31 -8.25
C ASP A 105 -5.17 -10.71 -7.78
N THR A 106 -5.19 -9.52 -7.16
CA THR A 106 -4.01 -8.89 -6.55
C THR A 106 -3.41 -9.75 -5.45
N VAL A 107 -4.23 -10.29 -4.55
CA VAL A 107 -3.72 -11.20 -3.50
C VAL A 107 -3.20 -12.51 -4.10
N ARG A 108 -3.85 -13.06 -5.13
CA ARG A 108 -3.32 -14.24 -5.83
C ARG A 108 -1.91 -13.98 -6.35
N ILE A 109 -1.66 -12.83 -6.97
CA ILE A 109 -0.33 -12.46 -7.46
C ILE A 109 0.69 -12.44 -6.32
N TYR A 110 0.37 -11.84 -5.18
CA TYR A 110 1.26 -11.86 -4.00
C TYR A 110 1.61 -13.27 -3.56
N VAL A 111 0.60 -14.14 -3.41
CA VAL A 111 0.79 -15.53 -2.94
C VAL A 111 1.63 -16.32 -3.94
N GLU A 112 1.30 -16.27 -5.23
CA GLU A 112 2.03 -17.00 -6.28
C GLU A 112 3.48 -16.50 -6.40
N THR A 113 3.72 -15.20 -6.26
CA THR A 113 5.06 -14.62 -6.27
C THR A 113 5.86 -15.02 -5.02
N LEU A 114 5.23 -15.04 -3.84
CA LEU A 114 5.88 -15.49 -2.61
C LEU A 114 6.31 -16.96 -2.69
N GLU A 115 5.45 -17.84 -3.20
CA GLU A 115 5.81 -19.25 -3.34
C GLU A 115 6.99 -19.44 -4.31
N LYS A 116 6.99 -18.73 -5.45
CA LYS A 116 8.16 -18.72 -6.35
C LYS A 116 9.43 -18.23 -5.66
N PHE A 117 9.34 -17.19 -4.84
CA PHE A 117 10.48 -16.65 -4.11
C PHE A 117 11.03 -17.65 -3.09
N LYS A 118 10.15 -18.33 -2.32
CA LYS A 118 10.54 -19.37 -1.36
C LYS A 118 11.12 -20.61 -2.03
N GLU A 119 10.65 -20.98 -3.22
CA GLU A 119 11.25 -22.06 -4.01
C GLU A 119 12.70 -21.72 -4.42
N ALA A 120 12.97 -20.45 -4.75
CA ALA A 120 14.30 -19.96 -5.10
C ALA A 120 15.22 -19.74 -3.87
N HIS A 121 14.64 -19.41 -2.71
CA HIS A 121 15.35 -19.10 -1.46
C HIS A 121 14.81 -19.96 -0.29
N PRO A 122 15.25 -21.23 -0.17
CA PRO A 122 14.66 -22.17 0.80
C PRO A 122 14.85 -21.81 2.28
N ASP A 123 15.73 -20.87 2.60
CA ASP A 123 16.00 -20.33 3.93
C ASP A 123 15.18 -19.07 4.27
N PHE A 124 14.49 -18.49 3.27
CA PHE A 124 13.52 -17.42 3.51
C PHE A 124 12.32 -17.97 4.28
N ILE A 125 12.01 -17.38 5.44
CA ILE A 125 10.96 -17.84 6.35
C ILE A 125 9.58 -17.59 5.72
N GLY A 126 9.39 -16.44 5.09
CA GLY A 126 8.17 -16.12 4.35
C GLY A 126 7.74 -14.67 4.49
N SER A 127 6.51 -14.40 4.08
CA SER A 127 5.91 -13.08 4.15
C SER A 127 4.40 -13.20 4.41
N ARG A 128 3.84 -12.28 5.18
CA ARG A 128 2.39 -12.18 5.40
C ARG A 128 1.91 -10.74 5.20
N MET A 129 0.67 -10.61 4.77
CA MET A 129 0.03 -9.34 4.47
C MET A 129 -0.87 -8.90 5.63
N ILE A 130 -0.70 -7.66 6.07
CA ILE A 130 -1.69 -6.93 6.85
C ILE A 130 -2.56 -6.17 5.85
N TYR A 131 -3.86 -6.49 5.76
CA TYR A 131 -4.76 -5.76 4.88
C TYR A 131 -5.05 -4.39 5.49
N ALA A 132 -4.65 -3.34 4.77
CA ALA A 132 -4.48 -2.02 5.36
C ALA A 132 -5.11 -0.92 4.49
N PRO A 133 -6.43 -0.92 4.26
CA PRO A 133 -7.09 0.08 3.42
C PRO A 133 -7.07 1.50 4.03
N ILE A 134 -7.44 2.49 3.23
CA ILE A 134 -7.35 3.92 3.61
C ILE A 134 -8.41 4.27 4.67
N ARG A 135 -7.97 4.90 5.77
CA ARG A 135 -8.81 5.29 6.92
C ARG A 135 -9.83 6.38 6.61
N ASN A 136 -9.63 7.16 5.56
CA ASN A 136 -10.50 8.26 5.14
C ASN A 136 -11.71 7.73 4.34
N THR A 137 -12.60 7.02 5.03
CA THR A 137 -13.82 6.43 4.46
C THR A 137 -15.01 6.65 5.39
N ASN A 138 -16.16 6.02 5.11
CA ASN A 138 -17.31 5.99 6.00
C ASN A 138 -17.58 4.54 6.47
N SER A 139 -18.57 4.35 7.34
CA SER A 139 -19.02 3.03 7.80
C SER A 139 -19.28 2.02 6.68
N GLU A 140 -19.88 2.46 5.57
CA GLU A 140 -20.14 1.57 4.42
C GLU A 140 -18.83 1.10 3.77
N GLY A 141 -17.85 2.00 3.65
CA GLY A 141 -16.52 1.67 3.15
C GLY A 141 -15.75 0.71 4.07
N VAL A 142 -15.81 0.91 5.40
CA VAL A 142 -15.20 -0.05 6.34
C VAL A 142 -15.88 -1.43 6.24
N ASN A 143 -17.20 -1.48 6.12
CA ASN A 143 -17.91 -2.74 5.90
C ASN A 143 -17.50 -3.42 4.59
N ALA A 144 -17.26 -2.66 3.51
CA ALA A 144 -16.72 -3.20 2.28
C ALA A 144 -15.31 -3.77 2.46
N TYR A 145 -14.44 -3.07 3.20
CA TYR A 145 -13.10 -3.58 3.56
C TYR A 145 -13.18 -4.89 4.36
N ILE A 146 -14.06 -4.97 5.35
CA ILE A 146 -14.25 -6.19 6.16
C ILE A 146 -14.72 -7.35 5.30
N LYS A 147 -15.59 -7.10 4.31
CA LYS A 147 -16.00 -8.12 3.35
C LYS A 147 -14.81 -8.64 2.55
N THR A 148 -13.99 -7.74 1.99
CA THR A 148 -12.78 -8.11 1.26
C THR A 148 -11.79 -8.87 2.16
N LEU A 149 -11.58 -8.42 3.40
CA LEU A 149 -10.74 -9.11 4.38
C LEU A 149 -11.20 -10.56 4.61
N LYS A 150 -12.51 -10.77 4.79
CA LYS A 150 -13.10 -12.10 5.01
C LYS A 150 -12.89 -13.00 3.78
N GLU A 151 -13.11 -12.48 2.57
CA GLU A 151 -12.87 -13.22 1.32
C GLU A 151 -11.38 -13.62 1.17
N ILE A 152 -10.46 -12.71 1.50
CA ILE A 152 -9.03 -12.98 1.45
C ILE A 152 -8.65 -14.04 2.50
N LYS A 153 -9.11 -13.88 3.75
CA LYS A 153 -8.81 -14.81 4.86
C LYS A 153 -9.36 -16.21 4.59
N GLU A 154 -10.54 -16.32 4.01
CA GLU A 154 -11.13 -17.62 3.64
C GLU A 154 -10.27 -18.36 2.61
N LYS A 155 -9.74 -17.63 1.61
CA LYS A 155 -8.97 -18.25 0.51
C LYS A 155 -7.49 -18.46 0.84
N TYR A 156 -6.88 -17.53 1.57
CA TYR A 156 -5.45 -17.51 1.89
C TYR A 156 -5.20 -17.27 3.39
N PRO A 157 -5.68 -18.17 4.27
CA PRO A 157 -5.72 -17.94 5.71
C PRO A 157 -4.34 -17.70 6.34
N ASP A 158 -3.31 -18.36 5.80
CA ASP A 158 -1.92 -18.26 6.29
C ASP A 158 -1.21 -17.00 5.79
N PHE A 159 -1.65 -16.44 4.65
CA PHE A 159 -1.05 -15.24 4.08
C PHE A 159 -1.50 -13.95 4.78
N VAL A 160 -2.71 -13.94 5.37
CA VAL A 160 -3.21 -12.77 6.10
C VAL A 160 -2.68 -12.78 7.53
N ALA A 161 -1.88 -11.78 7.89
CA ALA A 161 -1.44 -11.51 9.26
C ALA A 161 -2.54 -10.80 10.07
N GLY A 162 -3.21 -9.81 9.49
CA GLY A 162 -4.23 -9.03 10.19
C GLY A 162 -4.82 -7.88 9.38
N PHE A 163 -5.37 -6.90 10.10
CA PHE A 163 -6.04 -5.72 9.56
C PHE A 163 -5.49 -4.40 10.15
N ASP A 164 -5.49 -3.34 9.36
CA ASP A 164 -5.04 -1.99 9.72
C ASP A 164 -5.85 -0.94 8.94
N LEU A 165 -5.76 0.35 9.32
CA LEU A 165 -6.29 1.49 8.60
C LEU A 165 -5.18 2.54 8.44
N VAL A 166 -4.80 2.85 7.20
CA VAL A 166 -3.64 3.72 6.90
C VAL A 166 -4.03 5.05 6.27
N GLY A 167 -3.04 5.91 6.07
CA GLY A 167 -3.19 7.26 5.53
C GLY A 167 -2.94 8.32 6.62
N GLN A 168 -2.96 9.59 6.23
CA GLN A 168 -2.64 10.69 7.15
C GLN A 168 -3.59 10.69 8.36
N GLU A 169 -3.06 10.40 9.54
CA GLU A 169 -3.88 10.17 10.74
C GLU A 169 -4.61 11.45 11.16
N GLU A 170 -3.90 12.58 11.18
CA GLU A 170 -4.41 13.87 11.62
C GLU A 170 -5.63 14.38 10.82
N MET A 171 -5.68 14.07 9.52
CA MET A 171 -6.77 14.47 8.62
C MET A 171 -7.83 13.38 8.42
N GLY A 172 -7.56 12.18 8.95
CA GLY A 172 -8.45 11.03 8.82
C GLY A 172 -9.49 10.94 9.94
N ARG A 173 -10.29 9.87 9.91
CA ARG A 173 -11.24 9.56 10.98
C ARG A 173 -10.58 8.70 12.05
N PRO A 174 -10.82 8.96 13.34
CA PRO A 174 -10.26 8.18 14.44
C PRO A 174 -10.87 6.77 14.49
N LEU A 175 -10.19 5.84 15.15
CA LEU A 175 -10.62 4.45 15.30
C LEU A 175 -11.99 4.33 15.98
N ARG A 176 -12.26 5.17 17.00
CA ARG A 176 -13.56 5.19 17.69
C ARG A 176 -14.78 5.38 16.78
N ASP A 177 -14.61 6.03 15.64
CA ASP A 177 -15.70 6.24 14.68
C ASP A 177 -16.12 4.93 13.98
N TYR A 178 -15.33 3.87 14.12
CA TYR A 178 -15.52 2.58 13.45
C TYR A 178 -15.59 1.39 14.42
N ILE A 179 -15.80 1.61 15.73
CA ILE A 179 -15.77 0.54 16.74
C ILE A 179 -16.75 -0.59 16.39
N ASP A 180 -17.97 -0.26 15.99
CA ASP A 180 -18.99 -1.27 15.70
C ASP A 180 -18.58 -2.15 14.50
N GLU A 181 -18.00 -1.55 13.46
CA GLU A 181 -17.50 -2.26 12.29
C GLU A 181 -16.26 -3.10 12.65
N LEU A 182 -15.29 -2.52 13.35
CA LEU A 182 -14.05 -3.21 13.74
C LEU A 182 -14.35 -4.42 14.65
N LEU A 183 -15.27 -4.30 15.60
CA LEU A 183 -15.70 -5.42 16.45
C LEU A 183 -16.47 -6.52 15.68
N SER A 184 -16.83 -6.31 14.42
CA SER A 184 -17.45 -7.33 13.55
C SER A 184 -16.44 -8.20 12.79
N ILE A 185 -15.14 -7.87 12.89
CA ILE A 185 -14.05 -8.67 12.35
C ILE A 185 -13.88 -9.91 13.25
N PRO A 186 -13.73 -11.11 12.67
CA PRO A 186 -13.52 -12.35 13.44
C PRO A 186 -12.31 -12.27 14.39
N GLU A 187 -12.45 -12.85 15.59
CA GLU A 187 -11.40 -12.84 16.63
C GLU A 187 -10.09 -13.53 16.21
N ASP A 188 -10.09 -14.34 15.15
CA ASP A 188 -8.89 -14.98 14.59
C ASP A 188 -8.11 -14.09 13.61
N ILE A 189 -8.50 -12.81 13.49
CA ILE A 189 -7.79 -11.80 12.71
C ILE A 189 -7.28 -10.71 13.67
N ASP A 190 -5.96 -10.62 13.78
CA ASP A 190 -5.29 -9.62 14.62
C ASP A 190 -5.39 -8.20 14.01
N PHE A 191 -5.33 -7.19 14.88
CA PHE A 191 -5.26 -5.79 14.49
C PHE A 191 -3.83 -5.23 14.62
N TYR A 192 -3.43 -4.41 13.65
CA TYR A 192 -2.11 -3.77 13.58
C TYR A 192 -2.22 -2.27 13.32
N PHE A 193 -3.11 -1.60 14.07
CA PHE A 193 -3.49 -0.21 13.82
C PHE A 193 -2.30 0.76 13.87
N HIS A 194 -2.24 1.65 12.88
CA HIS A 194 -1.62 2.96 13.08
C HIS A 194 -2.45 3.77 14.09
N ALA A 195 -1.77 4.28 15.11
CA ALA A 195 -2.39 5.04 16.18
C ALA A 195 -1.39 6.00 16.82
N GLY A 196 -1.77 7.27 16.93
CA GLY A 196 -0.98 8.30 17.62
C GLY A 196 0.23 8.80 16.83
N GLU A 197 0.25 8.70 15.51
CA GLU A 197 1.23 9.37 14.63
C GLU A 197 0.95 10.87 14.57
N THR A 198 1.15 11.55 15.71
CA THR A 198 0.82 12.95 15.88
C THR A 198 1.67 13.64 16.95
N ASN A 199 1.80 14.96 16.84
CA ASN A 199 2.38 15.82 17.88
C ASN A 199 1.33 16.39 18.83
N TRP A 200 0.04 16.15 18.57
CA TRP A 200 -1.05 16.65 19.40
C TRP A 200 -1.23 15.78 20.64
N PHE A 201 -1.67 16.41 21.74
CA PHE A 201 -1.93 15.74 23.02
C PHE A 201 -3.33 16.11 23.51
N GLY A 202 -4.10 15.10 23.90
CA GLY A 202 -5.51 15.25 24.29
C GLY A 202 -6.43 15.54 23.10
N SER A 203 -6.02 15.13 21.91
CA SER A 203 -6.82 15.20 20.68
C SER A 203 -7.42 13.85 20.36
N THR A 204 -8.35 13.82 19.41
CA THR A 204 -8.93 12.58 18.92
C THR A 204 -7.94 11.71 18.13
N VAL A 205 -6.75 12.23 17.81
CA VAL A 205 -5.74 11.53 17.02
C VAL A 205 -4.85 10.69 17.94
N ASP A 206 -4.29 11.27 18.99
CA ASP A 206 -3.50 10.53 19.99
C ASP A 206 -4.35 9.55 20.82
N GLU A 207 -5.64 9.85 21.01
CA GLU A 207 -6.58 8.91 21.63
C GLU A 207 -6.79 7.61 20.84
N ASN A 208 -6.40 7.54 19.55
CA ASN A 208 -6.41 6.26 18.81
C ASN A 208 -5.51 5.21 19.48
N LEU A 209 -4.50 5.60 20.27
CA LEU A 209 -3.70 4.67 21.06
C LEU A 209 -4.53 3.97 22.14
N ILE A 210 -5.55 4.64 22.68
CA ILE A 210 -6.46 4.05 23.67
C ILE A 210 -7.43 3.11 22.96
N ASP A 211 -8.01 3.54 21.84
CA ASP A 211 -8.97 2.74 21.07
C ASP A 211 -8.34 1.50 20.42
N ALA A 212 -7.02 1.52 20.17
CA ALA A 212 -6.29 0.38 19.63
C ALA A 212 -6.03 -0.75 20.64
N ILE A 213 -6.20 -0.52 21.95
CA ILE A 213 -5.94 -1.46 23.04
C ILE A 213 -7.26 -2.01 23.60
#